data_AF-A0A0K9G3X9-F1
#
_entry.id   AF-A0A0K9G3X9-F1
#
_cell.length_a   1.000
_cell.length_b   1.000
_cell.length_c   1.000
_cell.angle_alpha   90.00
_cell.angle_beta   90.00
_cell.angle_gamma   90.00
#
_symmetry.space_group_name_H-M   'P 1'
#
loop_
_entity.id
_entity.type
_entity.pdbx_description
1 polymer ?
#
loop_
_entity_poly.entity_id
_entity_poly.type
_entity_poly.pdbx_seq_one_letter_code
_entity_poly.pdbx_strand_id
1 'polypeptide(L)' 'MKQVLERETLYDKLSMDLLVEFYYEINRNIKKSILSEAMYHEIELIKQAVTRKGISLLTVC' A
#
# COMPACT_ATOMS: atom_id res chain seq x y z
N MET A 1 24.97 -2.65 -10.97
CA MET A 1 23.57 -3.16 -10.91
C MET A 1 22.96 -2.61 -9.64
N LYS A 2 21.84 -1.90 -9.58
CA LYS A 2 20.76 -1.51 -10.51
C LYS A 2 20.41 -0.05 -10.19
N GLN A 3 20.42 0.84 -11.17
CA GLN A 3 19.55 2.02 -11.12
C GLN A 3 18.22 1.56 -11.71
N VAL A 4 17.33 1.02 -10.87
CA VAL A 4 15.90 1.06 -11.18
C VAL A 4 15.42 2.34 -10.52
N LEU A 5 15.19 3.36 -11.34
CA LEU A 5 14.41 4.52 -10.94
C LEU A 5 12.97 4.01 -10.73
N GLU A 6 12.69 3.44 -9.57
CA GLU A 6 11.32 3.15 -9.17
C GLU A 6 10.59 4.48 -9.07
N ARG A 7 9.61 4.70 -9.93
CA ARG A 7 8.83 5.95 -9.94
C ARG A 7 8.19 6.10 -8.56
N GLU A 8 8.39 7.26 -7.94
CA GLU A 8 7.61 7.62 -6.75
C GLU A 8 6.12 7.53 -7.07
N THR A 9 5.42 6.75 -6.27
CA THR A 9 3.97 6.62 -6.25
C THR A 9 3.37 7.76 -5.42
N LEU A 10 2.06 7.99 -5.55
CA LEU A 10 1.34 8.91 -4.66
C LEU A 10 1.51 8.52 -3.18
N TYR A 11 1.57 7.22 -2.89
CA TYR A 11 1.71 6.67 -1.53
C TYR A 11 3.05 7.00 -0.87
N ASP A 12 4.12 7.19 -1.64
CA ASP A 12 5.43 7.56 -1.08
C ASP A 12 5.39 8.92 -0.36
N LYS A 13 4.51 9.81 -0.81
CA LYS A 13 4.34 11.17 -0.29
C LYS A 13 3.39 11.26 0.91
N LEU A 14 2.69 10.17 1.24
CA LEU A 14 1.75 10.15 2.36
C LEU A 14 2.45 9.92 3.70
N SER A 15 1.79 10.36 4.77
CA SER A 15 2.17 10.01 6.14
C SER A 15 1.94 8.53 6.40
N MET A 16 2.61 7.99 7.42
CA MET A 16 2.41 6.59 7.83
C MET A 16 0.97 6.32 8.26
N ASP A 17 0.34 7.26 8.97
CA ASP A 17 -1.04 7.11 9.43
C ASP A 17 -2.01 6.95 8.25
N LEU A 18 -1.87 7.79 7.22
CA LEU A 18 -2.68 7.70 6.01
C LEU A 18 -2.46 6.37 5.27
N LEU A 19 -1.22 5.88 5.18
CA LEU A 19 -0.93 4.59 4.56
C LEU A 19 -1.62 3.43 5.29
N VAL A 20 -1.63 3.46 6.61
CA VAL A 20 -2.31 2.46 7.45
C VAL A 20 -3.82 2.54 7.29
N GLU A 21 -4.40 3.75 7.29
CA GLU A 21 -5.83 3.95 7.09
C GLU A 21 -6.31 3.46 5.72
N PHE A 22 -5.57 3.78 4.64
CA PHE A 22 -5.89 3.29 3.31
C PHE A 22 -5.79 1.76 3.22
N TYR A 23 -4.72 1.18 3.77
CA TYR A 23 -4.57 -0.27 3.81
C TYR A 23 -5.76 -0.94 4.51
N TYR A 24 -6.20 -0.39 5.65
CA TYR A 24 -7.33 -0.93 6.41
C TYR A 24 -8.65 -0.83 5.63
N GLU A 25 -8.96 0.33 5.04
CA GLU A 25 -10.22 0.52 4.31
C GLU A 25 -10.30 -0.34 3.04
N ILE A 26 -9.18 -0.49 2.32
CA ILE A 26 -9.13 -1.38 1.15
C ILE A 26 -9.38 -2.84 1.57
N ASN A 27 -8.71 -3.31 2.63
CA ASN A 27 -8.95 -4.67 3.16
C ASN A 27 -10.38 -4.86 3.68
N ARG A 28 -10.98 -3.83 4.28
CA ARG A 28 -12.38 -3.85 4.71
C ARG A 28 -13.33 -3.97 3.52
N ASN A 29 -13.06 -3.29 2.41
CA ASN A 29 -13.85 -3.39 1.19
C ASN A 29 -13.70 -4.76 0.52
N ILE A 30 -12.50 -5.36 0.57
CA ILE A 30 -12.28 -6.76 0.14
C ILE A 30 -13.14 -7.72 1.00
N LYS A 31 -13.12 -7.57 2.33
CA LYS A 31 -13.94 -8.39 3.25
C LYS A 31 -15.44 -8.26 3.01
N LYS A 32 -15.91 -7.12 2.50
CA LYS A 32 -17.31 -6.87 2.13
C LYS A 32 -17.67 -7.27 0.70
N SER A 33 -16.72 -7.87 -0.05
CA SER A 33 -16.89 -8.22 -1.46
C SER A 33 -17.17 -7.02 -2.39
N ILE A 34 -16.78 -5.80 -1.99
CA ILE A 34 -16.86 -4.57 -2.81
C ILE A 34 -15.54 -4.40 -3.60
N LEU A 35 -14.98 -5.53 -4.06
CA LEU A 35 -13.63 -5.68 -4.61
C LEU A 35 -13.57 -5.26 -6.09
N SER A 36 -12.45 -4.62 -6.48
CA SER A 36 -12.00 -4.57 -7.88
C SER A 36 -10.54 -5.03 -8.00
N GLU A 37 -10.13 -5.50 -9.17
CA GLU A 37 -8.73 -5.90 -9.45
C GLU A 37 -7.73 -4.76 -9.15
N ALA A 38 -8.14 -3.51 -9.37
CA ALA A 38 -7.35 -2.33 -9.05
C ALA A 38 -6.99 -2.25 -7.56
N MET A 39 -7.87 -2.71 -6.64
CA MET A 39 -7.61 -2.65 -5.20
C MET A 39 -6.42 -3.50 -4.76
N TYR A 40 -6.15 -4.63 -5.43
CA TYR A 40 -4.95 -5.41 -5.15
C TYR A 40 -3.68 -4.68 -5.57
N HIS A 41 -3.73 -3.95 -6.70
CA HIS A 41 -2.63 -3.10 -7.11
C HIS A 41 -2.39 -1.96 -6.11
N GLU A 42 -3.45 -1.32 -5.61
CA GLU A 42 -3.33 -0.28 -4.57
C GLU A 42 -2.65 -0.81 -3.30
N ILE A 43 -3.01 -2.02 -2.85
CA ILE A 43 -2.35 -2.67 -1.70
C ILE A 43 -0.84 -2.85 -1.93
N GLU A 44 -0.44 -3.28 -3.12
CA GLU A 44 0.98 -3.47 -3.44
C GLU A 44 1.74 -2.13 -3.46
N LEU A 45 1.13 -1.06 -3.97
CA LEU A 45 1.74 0.27 -3.94
C LEU A 45 1.91 0.78 -2.50
N ILE A 46 0.92 0.56 -1.62
CA ILE A 46 1.01 0.91 -0.20
C ILE A 46 2.14 0.11 0.48
N LYS A 47 2.22 -1.20 0.25
CA LYS A 47 3.30 -2.04 0.81
C LYS A 47 4.69 -1.57 0.38
N GLN A 48 4.85 -1.21 -0.89
CA GLN A 48 6.12 -0.67 -1.39
C GLN A 48 6.45 0.67 -0.72
N ALA A 49 5.49 1.57 -0.58
CA ALA A 49 5.69 2.86 0.07
C ALA A 49 6.11 2.71 1.54
N VAL A 50 5.46 1.79 2.29
CA VAL A 50 5.83 1.51 3.68
C VAL A 50 7.22 0.86 3.78
N THR A 51 7.54 -0.06 2.86
CA THR A 51 8.88 -0.69 2.77
C THR A 51 9.97 0.35 2.51
N ARG A 52 9.73 1.32 1.61
CA ARG A 52 10.66 2.42 1.34
C ARG A 52 10.87 3.36 2.53
N LYS A 53 9.89 3.44 3.44
CA LYS A 53 10.01 4.15 4.73
C LYS A 53 10.70 3.32 5.82
N GLY A 54 11.21 2.13 5.49
CA GLY A 54 11.97 1.26 6.41
C GLY A 54 11.10 0.43 7.36
N ILE A 55 9.80 0.30 7.07
CA ILE A 55 8.84 -0.43 7.89
C ILE A 55 8.25 -1.56 7.05
N SER A 56 7.92 -2.69 7.66
CA SER A 56 7.11 -3.73 7.03
C SER A 56 5.72 -3.68 7.65
N LEU A 57 4.67 -3.59 6.83
CA LEU A 57 3.30 -3.86 7.30
C LEU A 57 3.25 -5.34 7.70
N LEU A 58 3.36 -5.62 8.99
CA LEU A 58 3.08 -6.95 9.53
C LEU A 58 1.61 -7.24 9.20
N THR A 59 1.39 -8.21 8.32
CA THR A 59 0.08 -8.63 7.88
C THR A 59 -0.75 -9.04 9.10
N VAL A 60 -1.72 -8.20 9.49
CA VAL A 60 -2.84 -8.61 10.33
C VAL A 60 -4.08 -8.35 9.50
N CYS A 61 -4.53 -9.35 8.76
CA CYS A 61 -5.82 -9.36 8.08
C CYS A 61 -6.45 -10.74 8.15
#